data_AF-A0A961CQ52-F1
#
_entry.id   AF-A0A961CQ52-F1
#
_cell.length_a   1.000
_cell.length_b   1.000
_cell.length_c   1.000
_cell.angle_alpha   90.00
_cell.angle_beta   90.00
_cell.angle_gamma   90.00
#
_symmetry.space_group_name_H-M   'P 1'
#
loop_
_entity.id
_entity.type
_entity.pdbx_description
1 polymer ?
#
loop_
_entity_poly.entity_id
_entity_poly.type
_entity_poly.pdbx_seq_one_letter_code
_entity_poly.pdbx_strand_id
1 'polypeptide(L)'
;MDIEQFYDADPRRRRSEEEQFGRDWFDGDGVRWELNWVADTGEVYIMREPVEPGAMDAVGDTWVADMPVDLVTVEILGVVTDGAALGAALDGWTAHEGAAGSLTWVRERISEVVAPTE
;
A
#
# COMPACT_ATOMS: atom_id res chain seq x y z
N MET A 1 -9.34 -0.81 -7.05
CA MET A 1 -9.33 0.29 -8.05
C MET A 1 -7.93 0.41 -8.61
N ASP A 2 -7.70 1.10 -9.71
CA ASP A 2 -6.33 1.45 -10.12
C ASP A 2 -5.86 2.75 -9.42
N ILE A 3 -4.54 3.01 -9.47
CA ILE A 3 -3.92 4.16 -8.79
C ILE A 3 -4.37 5.51 -9.36
N GLU A 4 -4.64 5.60 -10.67
CA GLU A 4 -5.12 6.84 -11.29
C GLU A 4 -6.56 7.13 -10.87
N GLN A 5 -7.44 6.12 -10.87
CA GLN A 5 -8.79 6.22 -10.32
C GLN A 5 -8.78 6.63 -8.85
N PHE A 6 -7.84 6.12 -8.06
CA PHE A 6 -7.65 6.53 -6.67
C PHE A 6 -7.30 8.02 -6.61
N TYR A 7 -6.29 8.50 -7.34
CA TYR A 7 -5.95 9.93 -7.27
C TYR A 7 -6.99 10.87 -7.88
N ASP A 8 -7.71 10.46 -8.92
CA ASP A 8 -8.74 11.27 -9.57
C ASP A 8 -10.03 11.39 -8.73
N ALA A 9 -10.32 10.39 -7.88
CA ALA A 9 -11.50 10.43 -7.02
C ALA A 9 -11.40 11.49 -5.91
N ASP A 10 -10.20 11.87 -5.47
CA ASP A 10 -10.00 13.00 -4.55
C ASP A 10 -8.70 13.77 -4.87
N PRO A 11 -8.79 14.98 -5.46
CA PRO A 11 -7.64 15.81 -5.79
C PRO A 11 -6.75 16.19 -4.61
N ARG A 12 -7.23 16.07 -3.36
CA ARG A 12 -6.42 16.32 -2.15
C ARG A 12 -5.31 15.28 -2.02
N ARG A 13 -5.54 14.03 -2.45
CA ARG A 13 -4.56 12.93 -2.36
C ARG A 13 -3.24 13.29 -3.05
N ARG A 14 -3.28 13.81 -4.28
CA ARG A 14 -2.09 14.23 -5.06
C ARG A 14 -1.32 15.42 -4.45
N ARG A 15 -1.95 16.19 -3.57
CA ARG A 15 -1.35 17.40 -2.97
C ARG A 15 -0.93 17.19 -1.52
N SER A 16 -1.29 16.06 -0.94
CA SER A 16 -1.03 15.74 0.44
C SER A 16 0.34 15.11 0.61
N GLU A 17 0.83 15.11 1.85
CA GLU A 17 1.95 14.29 2.25
C GLU A 17 1.48 12.83 2.38
N GLU A 18 2.20 11.94 1.72
CA GLU A 18 1.97 10.49 1.80
C GLU A 18 3.08 9.88 2.66
N GLU A 19 2.70 9.26 3.78
CA GLU A 19 3.61 8.53 4.63
C GLU A 19 3.57 7.04 4.31
N GLN A 20 4.74 6.47 4.04
CA GLN A 20 4.87 5.07 3.65
C GLN A 20 5.30 4.20 4.84
N PHE A 21 4.59 3.09 5.04
CA PHE A 21 4.82 2.13 6.12
C PHE A 21 5.17 0.75 5.55
N GLY A 22 6.28 0.66 4.81
CA GLY A 22 6.80 -0.60 4.27
C GLY A 22 6.21 -1.01 2.91
N ARG A 23 7.03 -1.74 2.14
CA ARG A 23 6.72 -2.16 0.75
C ARG A 23 6.62 -3.67 0.57
N ASP A 24 6.98 -4.42 1.60
CA ASP A 24 7.12 -5.87 1.55
C ASP A 24 6.07 -6.55 2.45
N TRP A 25 4.80 -6.17 2.27
CA TRP A 25 3.66 -6.83 2.90
C TRP A 25 3.14 -7.96 2.02
N PHE A 26 2.95 -9.14 2.56
CA PHE A 26 2.54 -10.31 1.78
C PHE A 26 1.16 -10.79 2.20
N ASP A 27 0.28 -11.03 1.24
CA ASP A 27 -0.98 -11.70 1.50
C ASP A 27 -0.82 -13.23 1.62
N GLY A 28 -1.93 -13.95 1.80
CA GLY A 28 -1.93 -15.41 1.93
C GLY A 28 -1.46 -16.16 0.67
N ASP A 29 -1.51 -15.50 -0.50
CA ASP A 29 -1.05 -16.03 -1.78
C ASP A 29 0.40 -15.64 -2.09
N GLY A 30 1.04 -14.86 -1.20
CA GLY A 30 2.41 -14.38 -1.37
C GLY A 30 2.53 -13.20 -2.33
N VAL A 31 1.43 -12.51 -2.65
CA VAL A 31 1.48 -11.27 -3.43
C VAL A 31 2.02 -10.15 -2.55
N ARG A 32 2.93 -9.34 -3.10
CA ARG A 32 3.53 -8.20 -2.41
C ARG A 32 2.65 -6.95 -2.53
N TRP A 33 2.52 -6.25 -1.42
CA TRP A 33 1.76 -5.02 -1.25
C TRP A 33 2.60 -3.97 -0.51
N GLU A 34 2.41 -2.72 -0.88
CA GLU A 34 2.94 -1.54 -0.21
C GLU A 34 1.83 -0.85 0.59
N LEU A 35 2.14 -0.30 1.77
CA LEU A 35 1.22 0.40 2.66
C LEU A 35 1.55 1.90 2.73
N ASN A 36 0.54 2.74 2.51
CA ASN A 36 0.66 4.20 2.51
C ASN A 36 -0.49 4.86 3.28
N TRP A 37 -0.24 6.03 3.84
CA TRP A 37 -1.22 6.89 4.51
C TRP A 37 -1.20 8.30 3.93
N VAL A 38 -2.37 8.83 3.57
CA VAL A 38 -2.54 10.18 3.05
C VAL A 38 -2.93 11.12 4.18
N ALA A 39 -2.07 12.06 4.56
CA ALA A 39 -2.28 12.90 5.75
C ALA A 39 -3.53 13.80 5.66
N ASP A 40 -3.87 14.33 4.48
CA ASP A 40 -4.99 15.26 4.29
C ASP A 40 -6.36 14.56 4.35
N THR A 41 -6.45 13.33 3.85
CA THR A 41 -7.69 12.57 3.80
C THR A 41 -7.79 11.56 4.95
N GLY A 42 -6.67 11.26 5.60
CA GLY A 42 -6.54 10.22 6.60
C GLY A 42 -6.59 8.81 6.01
N GLU A 43 -6.60 8.65 4.69
CA GLU A 43 -6.81 7.35 4.06
C GLU A 43 -5.57 6.48 4.15
N VAL A 44 -5.75 5.30 4.75
CA VAL A 44 -4.74 4.25 4.74
C VAL A 44 -5.08 3.32 3.59
N TYR A 45 -4.15 3.16 2.65
CA TYR A 45 -4.33 2.29 1.48
C TYR A 45 -3.14 1.37 1.28
N ILE A 46 -3.41 0.21 0.68
CA ILE A 46 -2.39 -0.68 0.16
C ILE A 46 -2.42 -0.65 -1.36
N MET A 47 -1.25 -0.80 -1.97
CA MET A 47 -1.13 -0.94 -3.40
C MET A 47 -0.23 -2.10 -3.77
N ARG A 48 -0.54 -2.79 -4.87
CA ARG A 48 0.36 -3.77 -5.48
C ARG A 48 0.70 -3.37 -6.90
N GLU A 49 1.97 -3.46 -7.21
CA GLU A 49 2.46 -3.41 -8.58
C GLU A 49 2.22 -4.77 -9.25
N PRO A 50 1.86 -4.81 -10.53
CA PRO A 50 1.78 -6.08 -11.26
C PRO A 50 3.16 -6.74 -11.30
N VAL A 51 3.24 -8.01 -10.91
CA VAL A 51 4.43 -8.83 -11.13
C VAL A 51 4.39 -9.32 -12.57
N GLU A 52 5.23 -8.78 -13.44
CA GLU A 52 5.42 -9.38 -14.77
C GLU A 52 5.92 -10.83 -14.59
N PRO A 53 5.39 -11.81 -15.36
CA PRO A 53 6.09 -13.07 -15.51
C PRO A 53 7.39 -12.76 -16.26
N GLY A 54 8.48 -12.57 -15.51
CA GLY A 54 9.76 -12.13 -16.04
C GLY A 54 10.19 -12.96 -17.24
N ALA A 55 10.17 -12.35 -18.43
CA ALA A 55 10.91 -12.86 -19.56
C ALA A 55 12.35 -12.38 -19.40
N MET A 56 13.23 -13.25 -18.90
CA MET A 56 14.67 -13.08 -19.13
C MET A 56 14.89 -13.18 -20.64
N ASP A 57 15.27 -12.08 -21.30
CA ASP A 57 15.92 -12.22 -22.58
C ASP A 57 17.29 -12.89 -22.37
N ALA A 58 17.74 -13.67 -23.36
CA ALA A 58 19.01 -14.41 -23.28
C ALA A 58 20.26 -13.50 -23.36
N VAL A 59 20.09 -12.17 -23.30
CA VAL A 59 21.10 -11.17 -23.64
C VAL A 59 21.37 -10.19 -22.48
N GLY A 60 20.87 -10.43 -21.26
CA GLY A 60 21.43 -9.81 -20.06
C GLY A 60 21.33 -8.28 -19.97
N ASP A 61 20.50 -7.65 -20.80
CA ASP A 61 20.13 -6.25 -20.66
C ASP A 61 18.85 -6.17 -19.82
N THR A 62 18.94 -5.58 -18.63
CA THR A 62 17.77 -5.33 -17.78
C THR A 62 16.85 -4.32 -18.47
N TRP A 63 15.80 -4.80 -19.13
CA TRP A 63 14.69 -3.95 -19.55
C TRP A 63 13.88 -3.59 -18.31
N VAL A 64 13.87 -2.31 -17.93
CA VAL A 64 12.81 -1.77 -17.09
C VAL A 64 11.63 -1.54 -18.02
N ALA A 65 10.68 -2.48 -18.07
CA ALA A 65 9.45 -2.27 -18.80
C ALA A 65 8.79 -0.99 -18.26
N ASP A 66 8.37 -0.10 -19.15
CA ASP A 66 7.54 1.05 -18.82
C ASP A 66 6.21 0.50 -18.30
N MET A 67 6.10 0.35 -16.98
CA MET A 67 4.94 -0.29 -16.34
C MET A 67 3.75 0.68 -16.44
N PRO A 68 2.64 0.28 -17.09
CA PRO A 68 1.45 1.12 -17.10
C PRO A 68 0.94 1.26 -15.67
N VAL A 69 0.84 2.51 -15.19
CA VAL A 69 0.28 2.82 -13.87
C VAL A 69 -1.13 2.27 -13.68
N ASP A 70 -1.87 2.09 -14.78
CA ASP A 70 -3.23 1.52 -14.82
C ASP A 70 -3.30 0.07 -14.30
N LEU A 71 -2.17 -0.62 -14.14
CA LEU A 71 -2.11 -1.98 -13.62
C LEU A 71 -1.86 -2.04 -12.10
N VAL A 72 -1.54 -0.91 -11.47
CA VAL A 72 -1.34 -0.82 -10.02
C VAL A 72 -2.71 -0.97 -9.33
N THR A 73 -2.88 -2.04 -8.57
CA THR A 73 -4.14 -2.25 -7.82
C THR A 73 -4.05 -1.57 -6.47
N VAL A 74 -5.02 -0.70 -6.16
CA VAL A 74 -5.18 -0.02 -4.87
C VAL A 74 -6.41 -0.56 -4.11
N GLU A 75 -6.24 -0.73 -2.80
CA GLU A 75 -7.28 -1.03 -1.83
C GLU A 75 -7.17 -0.11 -0.61
N ILE A 76 -8.27 0.54 -0.22
CA ILE A 76 -8.33 1.40 0.96
C ILE A 76 -8.69 0.52 2.18
N LEU A 77 -7.85 0.54 3.21
CA LEU A 77 -8.06 -0.21 4.46
C LEU A 77 -8.95 0.54 5.45
N GLY A 78 -8.99 1.88 5.36
CA GLY A 78 -9.87 2.73 6.15
C GLY A 78 -9.36 4.16 6.27
N VAL A 79 -10.00 4.94 7.13
CA VAL A 79 -9.63 6.32 7.42
C VAL A 79 -9.14 6.43 8.86
N VAL A 80 -7.92 6.93 9.04
CA VAL A 80 -7.30 7.24 10.32
C VAL A 80 -6.96 8.72 10.34
N THR A 81 -7.64 9.48 11.20
CA THR A 81 -7.50 10.94 11.30
C THR A 81 -6.31 11.39 12.15
N ASP A 82 -5.71 10.46 12.89
CA ASP A 82 -4.58 10.72 13.79
C ASP A 82 -3.36 9.89 13.37
N GLY A 83 -2.40 10.55 12.72
CA GLY A 83 -1.15 9.92 12.29
C GLY A 83 -0.31 9.39 13.47
N ALA A 84 -0.40 10.00 14.66
CA ALA A 84 0.31 9.49 15.83
C ALA A 84 -0.31 8.18 16.33
N ALA A 85 -1.64 8.06 16.26
CA ALA A 85 -2.34 6.81 16.56
C ALA A 85 -2.00 5.71 15.53
N LEU A 86 -1.92 6.07 14.24
CA LEU A 86 -1.49 5.16 13.18
C LEU A 86 -0.05 4.67 13.42
N GLY A 87 0.89 5.59 13.66
CA GLY A 87 2.28 5.26 13.93
C GLY A 87 2.45 4.38 15.17
N ALA A 88 1.65 4.60 16.21
CA ALA A 88 1.64 3.75 17.40
C ALA A 88 1.06 2.35 17.14
N ALA A 89 0.00 2.24 16.33
CA ALA A 89 -0.59 0.95 15.96
C ALA A 89 0.37 0.12 15.09
N LEU A 90 1.15 0.78 14.25
CA LEU A 90 2.18 0.18 13.40
C LEU A 90 3.55 0.13 14.07
N ASP A 91 3.68 0.40 15.37
CA ASP A 91 4.99 0.35 16.04
C ASP A 91 5.65 -1.03 15.87
N GLY A 92 6.92 -1.02 15.46
CA GLY A 92 7.66 -2.23 15.14
C GLY A 92 7.30 -2.91 13.81
N TRP A 93 6.60 -2.23 12.89
CA TRP A 93 6.19 -2.80 11.59
C TRP A 93 7.36 -3.40 10.77
N THR A 94 8.57 -2.84 10.87
CA THR A 94 9.77 -3.34 10.17
C THR A 94 10.17 -4.76 10.58
N ALA A 95 9.76 -5.23 11.77
CA ALA A 95 9.98 -6.61 12.19
C ALA A 95 8.93 -7.58 11.61
N HIS A 96 7.84 -7.06 11.06
CA HIS A 96 6.71 -7.81 10.52
C HIS A 96 6.65 -7.82 8.98
N GLU A 97 7.18 -6.78 8.32
CA GLU A 97 7.34 -6.80 6.86
C GLU A 97 8.26 -7.96 6.43
N GLY A 98 8.08 -8.47 5.22
CA GLY A 98 8.83 -9.63 4.72
C GLY A 98 8.27 -11.00 5.12
N ALA A 99 7.43 -11.08 6.15
CA ALA A 99 6.82 -12.34 6.58
C ALA A 99 5.65 -12.78 5.67
N ALA A 100 5.50 -14.09 5.46
CA ALA A 100 4.36 -14.63 4.72
C ALA A 100 3.04 -14.32 5.44
N GLY A 101 2.05 -13.79 4.71
CA GLY A 101 0.76 -13.41 5.29
C GLY A 101 0.80 -12.17 6.19
N SER A 102 1.90 -11.40 6.18
CA SER A 102 2.08 -10.19 6.99
C SER A 102 1.01 -9.11 6.75
N LEU A 103 0.33 -9.13 5.61
CA LEU A 103 -0.79 -8.22 5.33
C LEU A 103 -1.95 -8.40 6.32
N THR A 104 -2.13 -9.59 6.87
CA THR A 104 -3.16 -9.85 7.91
C THR A 104 -2.90 -9.01 9.15
N TRP A 105 -1.64 -8.95 9.59
CA TRP A 105 -1.22 -8.15 10.74
C TRP A 105 -1.50 -6.66 10.51
N VAL A 106 -1.22 -6.14 9.31
CA VAL A 106 -1.53 -4.75 8.96
C VAL A 106 -3.02 -4.48 9.10
N ARG A 107 -3.86 -5.32 8.49
CA ARG A 107 -5.32 -5.15 8.51
C ARG A 107 -5.88 -5.14 9.92
N GLU A 108 -5.38 -6.03 10.78
CA GLU A 108 -5.74 -6.06 12.20
C GLU A 108 -5.37 -4.75 12.90
N ARG A 109 -4.14 -4.25 12.74
CA ARG A 109 -3.71 -2.99 13.38
C ARG A 109 -4.47 -1.78 12.90
N ILE A 110 -4.73 -1.69 11.59
CA ILE A 110 -5.53 -0.59 11.04
C ILE A 110 -6.95 -0.63 11.61
N SER A 111 -7.58 -1.81 11.71
CA SER A 111 -8.94 -1.94 12.25
C SER A 111 -9.10 -1.45 13.70
N GLU A 112 -8.01 -1.38 14.48
CA GLU A 112 -8.02 -0.87 15.85
C GLU A 112 -8.06 0.68 15.92
N VAL A 113 -7.62 1.36 14.86
CA VAL A 113 -7.48 2.83 14.81
C VAL A 113 -8.33 3.51 13.74
N VAL A 114 -9.03 2.75 12.89
CA VAL A 114 -9.97 3.33 11.92
C VAL A 114 -11.07 4.09 12.63
N ALA A 115 -11.41 5.26 12.08
CA ALA A 115 -12.56 6.01 12.53
C ALA A 115 -13.84 5.19 12.30
N PRO A 116 -14.80 5.22 13.24
CA PRO A 116 -16.09 4.58 13.04
C PRO A 116 -16.77 5.17 11.80
N THR A 117 -17.25 4.30 10.90
CA THR A 117 -18.07 4.71 9.77
C THR A 117 -19.45 5.10 10.31
N GLU A 118 -19.77 6.41 10.31
CA GLU A 118 -21.12 6.93 10.64
C GLU A 118 -22.19 6.52 9.64
#